data_AF-A0A914YFF2-F1
#
_entry.id   AF-A0A914YFF2-F1
#
_cell.length_a   1.000
_cell.length_b   1.000
_cell.length_c   1.000
_cell.angle_alpha   90.00
_cell.angle_beta   90.00
_cell.angle_gamma   90.00
#
_symmetry.space_group_name_H-M   'P 1'
#
loop_
_entity.id
_entity.type
_entity.pdbx_description
1 polymer ?
#
loop_
_entity_poly.entity_id
_entity_poly.type
_entity_poly.pdbx_seq_one_letter_code
_entity_poly.pdbx_strand_id
1 'polypeptide(L)'
;MKEKNEILFEHSIKYGLEKLIDYGQACDKLELIRNIPYENIIAICNAKFKNFNVKEVTDYFRSIMSRYHSPSQSIINLMTEMDMVIKSYIHNKNDKNFLFKIGEDLTTNDPEINDEICEFIQLRNCLLDDNRYLCRKCFDFDSHIHLVRERKLLEIEYEKLKLQTSFSALTLTDDYINCIKVLKELNFIDKDNILTIKGRVAAQINEDTVLLTELIFENKLQHRTCSEIVALLSPLIAQHNFSRYKEKERTCEIKTKLPEISEIINTLKNEIAKLADKIDLIERKFNVVSF
;
A
#
# COMPACT_ATOMS: atom_id res chain seq x y z
N MET A 1 5.48 -22.28 2.71
CA MET A 1 6.01 -20.91 2.86
C MET A 1 5.86 -20.41 4.30
N LYS A 2 4.69 -20.55 4.95
CA LYS A 2 4.48 -20.13 6.36
C LYS A 2 5.50 -20.73 7.35
N GLU A 3 5.68 -22.05 7.38
CA GLU A 3 6.67 -22.71 8.27
C GLU A 3 8.12 -22.25 8.05
N LYS A 4 8.53 -21.99 6.79
CA LYS A 4 9.90 -21.56 6.50
C LYS A 4 10.17 -20.13 6.98
N ASN A 5 9.17 -19.25 6.87
CA ASN A 5 9.27 -17.88 7.35
C ASN A 5 9.21 -17.81 8.88
N GLU A 6 8.52 -18.76 9.53
CA GLU A 6 8.52 -18.92 10.99
C GLU A 6 9.92 -19.25 11.52
N ILE A 7 10.61 -20.22 10.89
CA ILE A 7 11.99 -20.59 11.25
C ILE A 7 12.96 -19.40 11.09
N LEU A 8 12.85 -18.64 10.01
CA LEU A 8 13.67 -17.44 9.78
C LEU A 8 13.41 -16.34 10.82
N PHE A 9 12.15 -16.14 11.20
CA PHE A 9 11.78 -15.13 12.19
C PHE A 9 12.29 -15.50 13.58
N GLU A 10 12.08 -16.73 14.02
CA GLU A 10 12.62 -17.27 15.28
C GLU A 10 14.14 -17.20 15.31
N HIS A 11 14.79 -17.59 14.21
CA HIS A 11 16.24 -17.50 14.06
C HIS A 11 16.72 -16.05 14.20
N SER A 12 16.04 -15.10 13.56
CA SER A 12 16.38 -13.69 13.60
C SER A 12 16.22 -13.06 14.99
N ILE A 13 15.25 -13.53 15.78
CA ILE A 13 15.05 -13.05 17.16
C ILE A 13 16.16 -13.60 18.07
N LYS A 14 16.52 -14.87 17.90
CA LYS A 14 17.50 -15.54 18.77
C LYS A 14 18.93 -15.16 18.44
N TYR A 15 19.29 -15.13 17.16
CA TYR A 15 20.65 -14.93 16.71
C TYR A 15 20.86 -13.57 16.03
N GLY A 16 19.81 -12.91 15.54
CA GLY A 16 19.92 -11.74 14.67
C GLY A 16 19.87 -12.15 13.20
N LEU A 17 19.37 -11.25 12.34
CA LEU A 17 19.24 -11.51 10.89
C LEU A 17 20.57 -11.88 10.21
N GLU A 18 21.68 -11.38 10.74
CA GLU A 18 23.00 -11.47 10.11
C GLU A 18 23.96 -12.47 10.79
N LYS A 19 23.58 -13.07 11.92
CA LYS A 19 24.45 -14.06 12.55
C LYS A 19 24.35 -15.38 11.80
N LEU A 20 25.34 -15.62 10.94
CA LEU A 20 25.65 -16.95 10.44
C LEU A 20 25.87 -17.86 11.65
N ILE A 21 25.09 -18.94 11.76
CA ILE A 21 25.25 -19.98 12.79
C ILE A 21 26.71 -20.44 12.76
N ASP A 22 27.36 -20.49 13.91
CA ASP A 22 28.60 -21.25 14.07
C ASP A 22 28.25 -22.73 13.91
N TYR A 23 28.16 -23.22 12.68
CA TYR A 23 28.15 -24.64 12.41
C TYR A 23 29.53 -25.15 12.85
N GLY A 24 29.59 -25.64 14.09
CA GLY A 24 30.80 -26.18 14.71
C GLY A 24 31.34 -27.44 14.04
N GLN A 25 30.70 -27.94 12.99
CA GLN A 25 31.16 -29.09 12.21
C GLN A 25 30.86 -28.86 10.73
N ALA A 26 31.86 -29.13 9.89
CA ALA A 26 31.73 -29.12 8.44
C ALA A 26 30.54 -30.02 8.04
N CYS A 27 29.70 -29.53 7.13
CA CYS A 27 28.55 -30.29 6.69
C CYS A 27 29.04 -31.43 5.78
N ASP A 28 29.12 -32.65 6.29
CA ASP A 28 29.51 -33.85 5.52
C ASP A 28 28.51 -34.20 4.40
N LYS A 29 27.40 -33.47 4.30
CA LYS A 29 26.31 -33.71 3.34
C LYS A 29 26.01 -32.44 2.53
N LEU A 30 26.20 -32.51 1.23
CA LEU A 30 25.78 -31.46 0.31
C LEU A 30 24.30 -31.60 -0.02
N GLU A 31 23.53 -30.54 0.23
CA GLU A 31 22.15 -30.44 -0.25
C GLU A 31 22.04 -29.31 -1.26
N LEU A 32 21.58 -29.66 -2.47
CA LEU A 32 21.35 -28.67 -3.52
C LEU A 32 20.00 -28.00 -3.28
N ILE A 33 20.05 -26.75 -2.83
CA ILE A 33 18.84 -25.95 -2.64
C ILE A 33 18.58 -25.16 -3.94
N ARG A 34 17.54 -25.56 -4.68
CA ARG A 34 17.05 -24.80 -5.84
C ARG A 34 15.98 -23.81 -5.41
N ASN A 35 15.86 -22.71 -6.15
CA ASN A 35 14.82 -21.69 -5.96
C ASN A 35 14.84 -21.11 -4.53
N ILE A 36 16.02 -20.71 -4.06
CA ILE A 36 16.11 -19.92 -2.84
C ILE A 36 15.45 -18.56 -3.15
N PRO A 37 14.34 -18.20 -2.47
CA PRO A 37 13.78 -16.87 -2.64
C PRO A 37 14.80 -15.84 -2.15
N TYR A 38 14.87 -14.68 -2.81
CA TYR A 38 15.83 -13.63 -2.46
C TYR A 38 15.69 -13.18 -0.98
N GLU A 39 14.48 -13.30 -0.43
CA GLU A 39 14.13 -13.03 0.97
C GLU A 39 14.90 -13.89 1.97
N ASN A 40 15.45 -15.03 1.54
CA ASN A 40 16.21 -15.95 2.40
C ASN A 40 17.73 -15.79 2.24
N ILE A 41 18.19 -14.83 1.44
CA ILE A 41 19.60 -14.52 1.28
C ILE A 41 19.98 -13.53 2.38
N ILE A 42 20.86 -13.95 3.28
CA ILE A 42 21.26 -13.16 4.45
C ILE A 42 22.53 -12.35 4.18
N ALA A 43 23.49 -12.95 3.46
CA ALA A 43 24.75 -12.32 3.13
C ALA A 43 25.28 -12.84 1.79
N ILE A 44 26.10 -12.03 1.13
CA ILE A 44 26.76 -12.37 -0.13
C ILE A 44 28.27 -12.37 0.09
N CYS A 45 28.90 -13.51 -0.16
CA CYS A 45 30.35 -13.64 -0.12
C CYS A 45 30.94 -13.44 -1.52
N ASN A 46 32.05 -12.72 -1.59
CA ASN A 46 32.83 -12.62 -2.82
C ASN A 46 34.05 -13.56 -2.75
N ALA A 47 34.03 -14.63 -3.54
CA ALA A 47 35.11 -15.61 -3.61
C ALA A 47 35.43 -15.97 -5.06
N LYS A 48 36.73 -16.14 -5.39
CA LYS A 48 37.20 -16.55 -6.71
C LYS A 48 37.74 -17.98 -6.65
N PHE A 49 37.15 -18.86 -7.44
CA PHE A 49 37.60 -20.26 -7.58
C PHE A 49 38.44 -20.39 -8.85
N LYS A 50 39.65 -20.97 -8.75
CA LYS A 50 40.62 -20.96 -9.85
C LYS A 50 40.31 -21.98 -10.95
N ASN A 51 39.62 -23.08 -10.64
CA ASN A 51 39.41 -24.21 -11.56
C ASN A 51 37.96 -24.75 -11.54
N PHE A 52 36.98 -23.89 -11.84
CA PHE A 52 35.56 -24.29 -11.80
C PHE A 52 35.09 -24.90 -13.13
N ASN A 53 34.96 -26.24 -13.19
CA ASN A 53 34.41 -26.92 -14.35
C ASN A 53 32.88 -27.02 -14.26
N VAL A 54 32.18 -26.01 -14.81
CA VAL A 54 30.71 -25.89 -14.79
C VAL A 54 30.03 -27.17 -15.31
N LYS A 55 30.55 -27.78 -16.38
CA LYS A 55 29.92 -28.93 -17.03
C LYS A 55 29.95 -30.16 -16.12
N GLU A 56 31.11 -30.48 -15.56
CA GLU A 56 31.30 -31.61 -14.65
C GLU A 56 30.43 -31.48 -13.40
N VAL A 57 30.35 -30.28 -12.85
CA VAL A 57 29.49 -29.94 -11.72
C VAL A 57 28.01 -30.13 -12.08
N THR A 58 27.56 -29.60 -13.24
CA THR A 58 26.17 -29.78 -13.68
C THR A 58 25.80 -31.23 -14.00
N ASP A 59 26.73 -32.01 -14.55
CA ASP A 59 26.50 -33.40 -14.92
C ASP A 59 26.49 -34.33 -13.70
N TYR A 60 27.37 -34.09 -12.72
CA TYR A 60 27.30 -34.74 -11.42
C TYR A 60 26.00 -34.41 -10.68
N PHE A 61 25.53 -33.17 -10.73
CA PHE A 61 24.26 -32.81 -10.09
C PHE A 61 23.04 -33.43 -10.78
N ARG A 62 23.08 -33.63 -12.11
CA ARG A 62 22.03 -34.37 -12.83
C ARG A 62 22.07 -35.86 -12.47
N SER A 63 23.24 -36.44 -12.26
CA SER A 63 23.39 -37.86 -11.95
C SER A 63 22.93 -38.23 -10.52
N ILE A 64 23.23 -37.39 -9.52
CA ILE A 64 22.75 -37.55 -8.12
C ILE A 64 21.23 -37.72 -8.04
N MET A 65 20.48 -37.05 -8.92
CA MET A 65 19.01 -37.10 -8.94
C MET A 65 18.43 -38.43 -9.46
N SER A 66 19.28 -39.31 -10.01
CA SER A 66 18.87 -40.58 -10.63
C SER A 66 19.54 -41.82 -10.03
N ARG A 67 20.80 -41.74 -9.58
CA ARG A 67 21.53 -42.80 -8.84
C ARG A 67 22.61 -42.18 -7.95
N TYR A 68 22.90 -42.81 -6.81
CA TYR A 68 24.03 -42.41 -5.96
C TYR A 68 25.35 -42.77 -6.65
N HIS A 69 26.18 -41.77 -6.94
CA HIS A 69 27.51 -41.95 -7.51
C HIS A 69 28.52 -41.18 -6.65
N SER A 70 29.69 -41.75 -6.40
CA SER A 70 30.74 -41.06 -5.64
C SER A 70 31.17 -39.77 -6.36
N PRO A 71 31.40 -38.66 -5.63
CA PRO A 71 31.84 -37.39 -6.21
C PRO A 71 33.18 -37.55 -6.94
N SER A 72 33.30 -36.87 -8.08
CA SER A 72 34.60 -36.77 -8.77
C SER A 72 35.58 -35.92 -7.96
N GLN A 73 36.88 -36.13 -8.17
CA GLN A 73 37.92 -35.41 -7.45
C GLN A 73 37.80 -33.88 -7.61
N SER A 74 37.35 -33.41 -8.76
CA SER A 74 37.09 -31.98 -9.02
C SER A 74 36.03 -31.41 -8.07
N ILE A 75 34.99 -32.18 -7.76
CA ILE A 75 33.88 -31.75 -6.91
C ILE A 75 34.28 -31.81 -5.44
N ILE A 76 35.03 -32.84 -5.03
CA ILE A 76 35.62 -32.90 -3.68
C ILE A 76 36.55 -31.70 -3.45
N ASN A 77 37.40 -31.38 -4.43
CA ASN A 77 38.28 -30.21 -4.32
C ASN A 77 37.48 -28.91 -4.20
N LEU A 78 36.43 -28.73 -5.00
CA LEU A 78 35.52 -27.58 -4.89
C LEU A 78 34.86 -27.49 -3.51
N MET A 79 34.38 -28.62 -2.97
CA MET A 79 33.79 -28.68 -1.63
C MET A 79 34.78 -28.25 -0.56
N THR A 80 36.00 -28.77 -0.62
CA THR A 80 37.05 -28.40 0.35
C THR A 80 37.45 -26.93 0.22
N GLU A 81 37.49 -26.36 -0.99
CA GLU A 81 37.70 -24.93 -1.19
C GLU A 81 36.54 -24.11 -0.61
N MET A 82 35.27 -24.53 -0.82
CA MET A 82 34.10 -23.89 -0.22
C MET A 82 34.14 -23.94 1.32
N ASP A 83 34.51 -25.09 1.90
CA ASP A 83 34.66 -25.24 3.35
C ASP A 83 35.78 -24.36 3.92
N MET A 84 36.90 -24.24 3.21
CA MET A 84 38.00 -23.34 3.61
C MET A 84 37.55 -21.89 3.58
N VAL A 85 36.81 -21.50 2.54
CA VAL A 85 36.21 -20.17 2.41
C VAL A 85 35.25 -19.91 3.57
N ILE A 86 34.34 -20.83 3.88
CA ILE A 86 33.40 -20.73 5.03
C ILE A 86 34.17 -20.59 6.36
N LYS A 87 35.18 -21.43 6.61
CA LYS A 87 35.99 -21.37 7.84
C LYS A 87 36.76 -20.05 7.97
N SER A 88 37.28 -19.52 6.86
CA SER A 88 37.95 -18.22 6.86
C SER A 88 37.00 -17.08 7.23
N TYR A 89 35.73 -17.17 6.83
CA TYR A 89 34.71 -16.18 7.15
C TYR A 89 34.25 -16.23 8.61
N ILE A 90 34.15 -17.43 9.19
CA ILE A 90 33.85 -17.56 10.63
C ILE A 90 34.93 -16.86 11.47
N HIS A 91 36.19 -16.88 11.03
CA HIS A 91 37.29 -16.21 11.71
C HIS A 91 37.35 -14.69 11.44
N ASN A 92 36.97 -14.24 10.24
CA ASN A 92 37.00 -12.84 9.81
C ASN A 92 35.59 -12.19 9.71
N LYS A 93 34.70 -12.45 10.69
CA LYS A 93 33.27 -12.03 10.66
C LYS A 93 32.99 -10.54 10.41
N ASN A 94 33.99 -9.66 10.56
CA ASN A 94 33.83 -8.21 10.48
C ASN A 94 34.47 -7.57 9.24
N ASP A 95 35.08 -8.35 8.33
CA ASP A 95 35.75 -7.78 7.16
C ASP A 95 34.78 -7.54 6.00
N LYS A 96 34.36 -6.27 5.85
CA LYS A 96 33.40 -5.78 4.84
C LYS A 96 33.87 -5.97 3.39
N ASN A 97 35.16 -6.25 3.16
CA ASN A 97 35.67 -6.47 1.80
C ASN A 97 35.28 -7.84 1.23
N PHE A 98 34.87 -8.78 2.08
CA PHE A 98 34.66 -10.17 1.67
C PHE A 98 33.25 -10.71 1.95
N LEU A 99 32.55 -10.13 2.92
CA LEU A 99 31.18 -10.49 3.31
C LEU A 99 30.30 -9.24 3.26
N PHE A 100 29.33 -9.20 2.34
CA PHE A 100 28.32 -8.16 2.28
C PHE A 100 27.09 -8.61 3.05
N LYS A 101 26.78 -7.92 4.15
CA LYS A 101 25.56 -8.19 4.94
C LYS A 101 24.42 -7.33 4.41
N ILE A 102 23.31 -7.98 4.09
CA ILE A 102 22.11 -7.30 3.61
C ILE A 102 21.51 -6.52 4.79
N GLY A 103 21.54 -5.18 4.70
CA GLY A 103 21.05 -4.26 5.73
C GLY A 103 22.13 -3.33 6.31
N GLU A 104 23.34 -3.84 6.58
CA GLU A 104 24.46 -3.02 7.08
C GLU A 104 25.29 -2.35 5.97
N ASP A 105 25.39 -3.00 4.79
CA ASP A 105 26.25 -2.55 3.69
C ASP A 105 25.46 -2.07 2.46
N LEU A 106 24.13 -2.05 2.55
CA LEU A 106 23.27 -1.43 1.54
C LEU A 106 23.27 0.08 1.75
N THR A 107 24.27 0.78 1.21
CA THR A 107 24.18 2.23 1.06
C THR A 107 23.18 2.52 -0.06
N THR A 108 21.91 2.71 0.28
CA THR A 108 20.95 3.31 -0.66
C THR A 108 21.31 4.78 -0.85
N ASN A 109 21.32 5.26 -2.09
CA ASN A 109 21.54 6.68 -2.36
C ASN A 109 20.39 7.57 -1.88
N ASP A 110 19.24 6.96 -1.55
CA ASP A 110 18.06 7.63 -1.02
C ASP A 110 18.19 7.82 0.50
N PRO A 111 18.26 9.07 0.99
CA PRO A 111 18.52 9.36 2.40
C PRO A 111 17.36 8.91 3.32
N GLU A 112 16.10 9.03 2.87
CA GLU A 112 14.92 8.64 3.66
C GLU A 112 14.91 7.14 3.97
N ILE A 113 15.17 6.30 2.95
CA ILE A 113 15.24 4.84 3.11
C ILE A 113 16.41 4.47 4.02
N ASN A 114 17.54 5.16 3.89
CA ASN A 114 18.72 4.89 4.70
C ASN A 114 18.47 5.23 6.18
N ASP A 115 17.72 6.30 6.47
CA ASP A 115 17.32 6.67 7.83
C ASP A 115 16.39 5.63 8.45
N GLU A 116 15.38 5.14 7.70
CA GLU A 116 14.49 4.06 8.15
C GLU A 116 15.27 2.76 8.42
N ILE A 117 16.22 2.40 7.54
CA ILE A 117 17.09 1.25 7.72
C ILE A 117 17.94 1.42 9.00
N CYS A 118 18.50 2.61 9.22
CA CYS A 118 19.28 2.90 10.42
C CYS A 118 18.45 2.76 11.70
N GLU A 119 17.22 3.30 11.72
CA GLU A 119 16.30 3.16 12.85
C GLU A 119 15.95 1.69 13.11
N PHE A 120 15.64 0.93 12.06
CA PHE A 120 15.36 -0.50 12.15
C PHE A 120 16.56 -1.27 12.74
N ILE A 121 17.78 -0.98 12.30
CA ILE A 121 19.01 -1.60 12.81
C ILE A 121 19.23 -1.25 14.28
N GLN A 122 18.96 -0.02 14.69
CA GLN A 122 19.09 0.40 16.09
C GLN A 122 18.10 -0.35 17.00
N LEU A 123 16.83 -0.43 16.60
CA LEU A 123 15.80 -1.18 17.32
C LEU A 123 16.18 -2.66 17.43
N ARG A 124 16.60 -3.27 16.31
CA ARG A 124 17.11 -4.64 16.26
C ARG A 124 18.27 -4.85 17.25
N ASN A 125 19.31 -4.02 17.18
CA ASN A 125 20.49 -4.16 18.02
C ASN A 125 20.16 -3.99 19.51
N CYS A 126 19.21 -3.12 19.85
CA CYS A 126 18.70 -3.02 21.21
C CYS A 126 18.05 -4.33 21.67
N LEU A 127 17.22 -4.96 20.83
CA LEU A 127 16.58 -6.24 21.14
C LEU A 127 17.59 -7.40 21.25
N LEU A 128 18.74 -7.29 20.58
CA LEU A 128 19.85 -8.25 20.67
C LEU A 128 20.77 -8.03 21.89
N ASP A 129 20.48 -7.09 22.78
CA ASP A 129 21.24 -6.85 24.00
C ASP A 129 20.81 -7.81 25.13
N ASP A 130 21.62 -8.83 25.36
CA ASP A 130 21.42 -9.85 26.40
C ASP A 130 21.44 -9.30 27.84
N ASN A 131 21.96 -8.08 28.03
CA ASN A 131 21.96 -7.43 29.34
C ASN A 131 20.67 -6.66 29.59
N ARG A 132 20.01 -6.18 28.53
CA ARG A 132 18.67 -5.54 28.61
C ARG A 132 17.55 -6.58 28.64
N TYR A 133 17.70 -7.66 27.88
CA TYR A 133 16.65 -8.67 27.72
C TYR A 133 17.13 -10.04 28.21
N LEU A 134 17.01 -10.27 29.52
CA LEU A 134 17.42 -11.52 30.19
C LEU A 134 16.69 -12.76 29.65
N CYS A 135 15.49 -12.60 29.08
CA CYS A 135 14.75 -13.70 28.47
C CYS A 135 15.54 -14.41 27.37
N ARG A 136 16.48 -13.72 26.68
CA ARG A 136 17.34 -14.32 25.64
C ARG A 136 18.33 -15.35 26.18
N LYS A 137 18.63 -15.32 27.48
CA LYS A 137 19.46 -16.32 28.18
C LYS A 137 18.63 -17.51 28.69
N CYS A 138 17.32 -17.50 28.50
CA CYS A 138 16.44 -18.60 28.90
C CYS A 138 16.72 -19.83 28.04
N PHE A 139 16.82 -21.00 28.69
CA PHE A 139 17.00 -22.27 28.00
C PHE A 139 15.82 -22.59 27.07
N ASP A 140 14.59 -22.32 27.53
CA ASP A 140 13.35 -22.53 26.79
C ASP A 140 12.87 -21.26 26.06
N PHE A 141 13.81 -20.38 25.65
CA PHE A 141 13.47 -19.12 24.99
C PHE A 141 12.56 -19.32 23.77
N ASP A 142 12.83 -20.35 22.96
CA ASP A 142 12.05 -20.66 21.76
C ASP A 142 10.59 -20.98 22.11
N SER A 143 10.35 -21.82 23.12
CA SER A 143 9.00 -22.15 23.56
C SER A 143 8.28 -20.92 24.14
N HIS A 144 8.96 -20.12 24.95
CA HIS A 144 8.37 -18.92 25.55
C HIS A 144 8.04 -17.83 24.54
N ILE A 145 8.91 -17.57 23.55
CA ILE A 145 8.64 -16.56 22.52
C ILE A 145 7.48 -16.98 21.63
N HIS A 146 7.37 -18.27 21.33
CA HIS A 146 6.22 -18.85 20.64
C HIS A 146 4.90 -18.59 21.37
N LEU A 147 4.85 -18.92 22.66
CA LEU A 147 3.65 -18.68 23.49
C LEU A 147 3.29 -17.19 23.59
N VAL A 148 4.28 -16.32 23.76
CA VAL A 148 4.06 -14.86 23.80
C VAL A 148 3.51 -14.36 22.47
N ARG A 149 4.03 -14.87 21.35
CA ARG A 149 3.56 -14.53 20.01
C ARG A 149 2.12 -14.97 19.80
N GLU A 150 1.78 -16.22 20.11
CA GLU A 150 0.41 -16.73 19.98
C GLU A 150 -0.57 -15.89 20.80
N ARG A 151 -0.22 -15.61 22.06
CA ARG A 151 -1.00 -14.72 22.92
C ARG A 151 -1.18 -13.34 22.29
N LYS A 152 -0.11 -12.75 21.74
CA LYS A 152 -0.17 -11.41 21.14
C LYS A 152 -1.06 -11.38 19.89
N LEU A 153 -1.02 -12.43 19.07
CA LEU A 153 -1.90 -12.56 17.91
C LEU A 153 -3.37 -12.64 18.34
N LEU A 154 -3.67 -13.43 19.37
CA LEU A 154 -5.02 -13.51 19.94
C LEU A 154 -5.48 -12.17 20.53
N GLU A 155 -4.60 -11.43 21.22
CA GLU A 155 -4.91 -10.10 21.74
C GLU A 155 -5.25 -9.10 20.61
N ILE A 156 -4.52 -9.14 19.50
CA ILE A 156 -4.79 -8.29 18.32
C ILE A 156 -6.14 -8.64 17.69
N GLU A 157 -6.42 -9.94 17.53
CA GLU A 157 -7.70 -10.41 16.98
C GLU A 157 -8.87 -10.03 17.90
N TYR A 158 -8.69 -10.18 19.22
CA TYR A 158 -9.67 -9.76 20.21
C TYR A 158 -9.97 -8.26 20.13
N GLU A 159 -8.95 -7.39 20.11
CA GLU A 159 -9.17 -5.94 20.00
C GLU A 159 -9.85 -5.56 18.68
N LYS A 160 -9.51 -6.24 17.58
CA LYS A 160 -10.19 -6.05 16.29
C LYS A 160 -11.68 -6.41 16.38
N LEU A 161 -12.00 -7.58 16.91
CA LEU A 161 -13.39 -8.04 17.07
C LEU A 161 -14.16 -7.14 18.03
N LYS A 162 -13.52 -6.72 19.12
CA LYS A 162 -14.08 -5.77 20.09
C LYS A 162 -14.39 -4.41 19.45
N LEU A 163 -13.53 -3.89 18.58
CA LEU A 163 -13.83 -2.68 17.81
C LEU A 163 -15.00 -2.90 16.84
N GLN A 164 -15.03 -4.01 16.12
CA GLN A 164 -16.12 -4.32 15.17
C GLN A 164 -17.48 -4.51 15.87
N THR A 165 -17.47 -5.03 17.10
CA THR A 165 -18.68 -5.24 17.91
C THR A 165 -19.03 -4.02 18.77
N SER A 166 -18.11 -3.06 18.91
CA SER A 166 -18.36 -1.84 19.66
C SER A 166 -19.37 -0.94 18.94
N PHE A 167 -20.16 -0.21 19.73
CA PHE A 167 -21.13 0.77 19.24
C PHE A 167 -20.50 1.83 18.33
N SER A 168 -19.18 2.05 18.43
CA SER A 168 -18.39 2.92 17.56
C SER A 168 -18.47 2.54 16.08
N ALA A 169 -18.64 1.24 15.76
CA ALA A 169 -18.85 0.76 14.39
C ALA A 169 -20.30 0.97 13.88
N LEU A 170 -21.24 1.27 14.78
CA LEU A 170 -22.65 1.55 14.48
C LEU A 170 -23.00 3.04 14.59
N THR A 171 -22.12 3.87 15.15
CA THR A 171 -22.25 5.32 15.10
C THR A 171 -22.16 5.77 13.66
N LEU A 172 -23.18 6.50 13.21
CA LEU A 172 -23.11 7.28 11.99
C LEU A 172 -21.83 8.12 12.03
N THR A 173 -21.04 8.07 10.96
CA THR A 173 -19.86 8.92 10.84
C THR A 173 -20.27 10.38 10.98
N ASP A 174 -19.40 11.20 11.57
CA ASP A 174 -19.66 12.64 11.71
C ASP A 174 -19.99 13.28 10.35
N ASP A 175 -19.39 12.78 9.28
CA ASP A 175 -19.67 13.16 7.90
C ASP A 175 -21.14 12.97 7.52
N TYR A 176 -21.73 11.81 7.86
CA TYR A 176 -23.15 11.55 7.57
C TYR A 176 -24.07 12.51 8.33
N ILE A 177 -23.76 12.76 9.61
CA ILE A 177 -24.53 13.71 10.43
C ILE A 177 -24.44 15.11 9.84
N ASN A 178 -23.26 15.51 9.34
CA ASN A 178 -23.04 16.80 8.72
C ASN A 178 -23.78 16.92 7.37
N CYS A 179 -23.81 15.86 6.55
CA CYS A 179 -24.63 15.81 5.34
C CYS A 179 -26.12 16.02 5.65
N ILE A 180 -26.65 15.39 6.71
CA ILE A 180 -28.04 15.63 7.15
C ILE A 180 -28.26 17.11 7.51
N LYS A 181 -27.30 17.76 8.19
CA LYS A 181 -27.41 19.19 8.54
C LYS A 181 -27.47 20.08 7.30
N VAL A 182 -26.62 19.81 6.30
CA VAL A 182 -26.65 20.53 5.01
C VAL A 182 -28.01 20.36 4.33
N LEU A 183 -28.52 19.12 4.23
CA LEU A 183 -29.82 18.84 3.60
C LEU A 183 -31.00 19.48 4.34
N LYS A 184 -30.91 19.61 5.67
CA LYS A 184 -31.88 20.37 6.48
C LYS A 184 -31.80 21.87 6.21
N GLU A 185 -30.59 22.44 6.14
CA GLU A 185 -30.41 23.87 5.87
C GLU A 185 -30.87 24.27 4.46
N LEU A 186 -30.72 23.37 3.49
CA LEU A 186 -31.23 23.53 2.13
C LEU A 186 -32.72 23.15 1.96
N ASN A 187 -33.39 22.74 3.04
CA ASN A 187 -34.81 22.32 3.08
C ASN A 187 -35.16 21.11 2.19
N PHE A 188 -34.21 20.20 1.94
CA PHE A 188 -34.51 18.89 1.33
C PHE A 188 -35.13 17.93 2.35
N ILE A 189 -34.79 18.11 3.63
CA ILE A 189 -35.28 17.33 4.76
C ILE A 189 -35.79 18.28 5.84
N ASP A 190 -36.92 17.96 6.47
CA ASP A 190 -37.47 18.75 7.59
C ASP A 190 -36.81 18.39 8.94
N LYS A 191 -37.16 19.11 10.01
CA LYS A 191 -36.63 18.93 11.38
C LYS A 191 -36.80 17.50 11.87
N ASP A 192 -37.92 16.86 11.53
CA ASP A 192 -38.27 15.47 11.88
C ASP A 192 -37.64 14.42 10.95
N ASN A 193 -36.66 14.79 10.13
CA ASN A 193 -36.00 13.91 9.15
C ASN A 193 -36.93 13.38 8.04
N ILE A 194 -38.02 14.09 7.74
CA ILE A 194 -38.97 13.74 6.69
C ILE A 194 -38.61 14.48 5.39
N LEU A 195 -38.64 13.78 4.25
CA LEU A 195 -38.40 14.39 2.94
C LEU A 195 -39.47 15.44 2.61
N THR A 196 -39.02 16.66 2.33
CA THR A 196 -39.86 17.74 1.80
C THR A 196 -40.20 17.47 0.32
N ILE A 197 -41.05 18.29 -0.29
CA ILE A 197 -41.31 18.21 -1.74
C ILE A 197 -40.00 18.37 -2.54
N LYS A 198 -39.13 19.28 -2.10
CA LYS A 198 -37.81 19.50 -2.68
C LYS A 198 -36.93 18.26 -2.60
N GLY A 199 -36.89 17.62 -1.43
CA GLY A 199 -36.18 16.35 -1.24
C GLY A 199 -36.71 15.21 -2.12
N ARG A 200 -38.03 15.14 -2.31
CA ARG A 200 -38.65 14.11 -3.19
C ARG A 200 -38.31 14.31 -4.65
N VAL A 201 -38.27 15.57 -5.12
CA VAL A 201 -37.83 15.90 -6.49
C VAL A 201 -36.36 15.53 -6.68
N ALA A 202 -35.51 15.89 -5.72
CA ALA A 202 -34.09 15.57 -5.74
C ALA A 202 -33.84 14.06 -5.82
N ALA A 203 -34.64 13.25 -5.11
CA ALA A 203 -34.55 11.80 -5.13
C ALA A 203 -34.89 11.14 -6.49
N GLN A 204 -35.42 11.90 -7.45
CA GLN A 204 -35.66 11.43 -8.83
C GLN A 204 -34.54 11.84 -9.80
N ILE A 205 -33.56 12.62 -9.33
CA ILE A 205 -32.43 13.09 -10.12
C ILE A 205 -31.22 12.23 -9.73
N ASN A 206 -30.43 11.77 -10.70
CA ASN A 206 -29.27 10.92 -10.45
C ASN A 206 -27.95 11.70 -10.35
N GLU A 207 -27.80 12.77 -11.14
CA GLU A 207 -26.58 13.57 -11.28
C GLU A 207 -26.78 14.97 -10.70
N ASP A 208 -25.76 15.52 -10.01
CA ASP A 208 -25.73 16.87 -9.43
C ASP A 208 -27.04 17.28 -8.74
N THR A 209 -27.57 16.35 -7.93
CA THR A 209 -28.96 16.36 -7.44
C THR A 209 -29.32 17.63 -6.68
N VAL A 210 -28.38 18.18 -5.90
CA VAL A 210 -28.60 19.39 -5.08
C VAL A 210 -28.69 20.64 -5.96
N LEU A 211 -27.68 20.88 -6.81
CA LEU A 211 -27.61 22.06 -7.66
C LEU A 211 -28.76 22.10 -8.68
N LEU A 212 -29.07 20.97 -9.31
CA LEU A 212 -30.15 20.90 -10.29
C LEU A 212 -31.52 21.14 -9.64
N THR A 213 -31.75 20.57 -8.45
CA THR A 213 -32.99 20.81 -7.71
C THR A 213 -33.11 22.26 -7.26
N GLU A 214 -32.02 22.91 -6.84
CA GLU A 214 -32.03 24.34 -6.52
C GLU A 214 -32.37 25.20 -7.73
N LEU A 215 -31.83 24.89 -8.92
CA LEU A 215 -32.17 25.61 -10.15
C LEU A 215 -33.66 25.53 -10.50
N ILE A 216 -34.28 24.36 -10.27
CA ILE A 216 -35.72 24.15 -10.45
C ILE A 216 -36.52 24.96 -9.43
N PHE A 217 -36.16 24.89 -8.14
CA PHE A 217 -36.92 25.55 -7.06
C PHE A 217 -36.70 27.07 -6.96
N GLU A 218 -35.53 27.58 -7.36
CA GLU A 218 -35.29 29.02 -7.54
C GLU A 218 -35.84 29.55 -8.88
N ASN A 219 -36.57 28.70 -9.62
CA ASN A 219 -37.33 29.07 -10.80
C ASN A 219 -36.46 29.66 -11.94
N LYS A 220 -35.19 29.24 -11.99
CA LYS A 220 -34.21 29.76 -12.97
C LYS A 220 -34.46 29.28 -14.40
N LEU A 221 -35.28 28.22 -14.55
CA LEU A 221 -35.58 27.60 -15.83
C LEU A 221 -36.90 28.09 -16.47
N GLN A 222 -37.81 28.73 -15.73
CA GLN A 222 -39.19 29.00 -16.22
C GLN A 222 -39.25 29.92 -17.43
N HIS A 223 -38.38 30.93 -17.52
CA HIS A 223 -38.40 31.91 -18.60
C HIS A 223 -37.41 31.59 -19.72
N ARG A 224 -36.88 30.37 -19.76
CA ARG A 224 -35.85 29.96 -20.72
C ARG A 224 -36.44 29.06 -21.80
N THR A 225 -35.88 29.15 -23.00
CA THR A 225 -36.24 28.29 -24.12
C THR A 225 -35.65 26.89 -23.93
N CYS A 226 -36.24 25.87 -24.57
CA CYS A 226 -35.71 24.50 -24.51
C CYS A 226 -34.23 24.43 -24.90
N SER A 227 -33.82 25.20 -25.91
CA SER A 227 -32.42 25.25 -26.37
C SER A 227 -31.47 25.80 -25.29
N GLU A 228 -31.89 26.83 -24.56
CA GLU A 228 -31.11 27.41 -23.47
C GLU A 228 -31.00 26.46 -22.27
N ILE A 229 -32.09 25.77 -21.93
CA ILE A 229 -32.10 24.77 -20.86
C ILE A 229 -31.16 23.60 -21.19
N VAL A 230 -31.22 23.08 -22.43
CA VAL A 230 -30.32 22.01 -22.88
C VAL A 230 -28.86 22.47 -22.85
N ALA A 231 -28.57 23.68 -23.31
CA ALA A 231 -27.21 24.24 -23.25
C ALA A 231 -26.70 24.40 -21.80
N LEU A 232 -27.60 24.75 -20.87
CA LEU A 232 -27.29 24.92 -19.45
C LEU A 232 -27.05 23.59 -18.73
N LEU A 233 -27.83 22.56 -19.03
CA LEU A 233 -27.73 21.24 -18.39
C LEU A 233 -26.66 20.33 -19.00
N SER A 234 -26.27 20.58 -20.26
CA SER A 234 -25.26 19.79 -20.96
C SER A 234 -23.95 19.61 -20.16
N PRO A 235 -23.35 20.66 -19.53
CA PRO A 235 -22.15 20.50 -18.72
C PRO A 235 -22.35 19.70 -17.43
N LEU A 236 -23.54 19.73 -16.84
CA LEU A 236 -23.85 18.99 -15.60
C LEU A 236 -23.91 17.47 -15.85
N ILE A 237 -24.40 17.09 -17.04
CA ILE A 237 -24.53 15.68 -17.45
C ILE A 237 -23.22 15.17 -18.07
N ALA A 238 -22.51 16.02 -18.82
CA ALA A 238 -21.31 15.64 -19.56
C ALA A 238 -20.03 15.82 -18.72
N GLN A 239 -19.78 14.91 -17.79
CA GLN A 239 -18.54 14.89 -16.98
C GLN A 239 -17.31 14.34 -17.74
N HIS A 240 -17.43 14.02 -19.02
CA HIS A 240 -16.32 13.50 -19.81
C HIS A 240 -15.33 14.60 -20.24
N ASN A 241 -14.06 14.40 -19.93
CA ASN A 241 -12.96 15.19 -20.49
C ASN A 241 -12.84 14.90 -21.99
N PHE A 242 -13.40 15.77 -22.84
CA PHE A 242 -13.24 15.71 -24.29
C PHE A 242 -11.84 16.14 -24.76
N SER A 243 -10.77 15.60 -24.16
CA SER A 243 -9.38 15.85 -24.60
C SER A 243 -9.01 15.11 -25.89
N ARG A 244 -9.94 14.35 -26.50
CA ARG A 244 -9.67 13.49 -27.67
C ARG A 244 -10.59 13.68 -28.89
N TYR A 245 -11.56 14.58 -28.87
CA TYR A 245 -12.36 14.87 -30.07
C TYR A 245 -11.87 16.15 -30.74
N LYS A 246 -11.16 16.02 -31.86
CA LYS A 246 -10.91 17.15 -32.77
C LYS A 246 -12.26 17.67 -33.24
N GLU A 247 -12.58 18.92 -32.94
CA GLU A 247 -13.76 19.62 -33.43
C GLU A 247 -13.84 19.50 -34.96
N LYS A 248 -14.89 18.84 -35.47
CA LYS A 248 -15.40 19.19 -36.79
C LYS A 248 -16.29 20.41 -36.58
N GLU A 249 -15.73 21.58 -36.82
CA GLU A 249 -16.45 22.83 -36.93
C GLU A 249 -17.61 22.67 -37.94
N ARG A 250 -18.82 22.41 -37.44
CA ARG A 250 -20.05 22.66 -38.20
C ARG A 250 -20.42 24.11 -37.91
N THR A 251 -19.79 25.02 -38.61
CA THR A 251 -20.16 26.44 -38.64
C THR A 251 -21.46 26.59 -39.44
N CYS A 252 -22.59 26.28 -38.81
CA CYS A 252 -23.90 26.66 -39.32
C CYS A 252 -24.19 28.09 -38.84
N GLU A 253 -24.09 29.07 -39.74
CA GLU A 253 -24.84 30.34 -39.81
C GLU A 253 -25.41 31.04 -38.54
N ILE A 254 -24.74 31.00 -37.37
CA ILE A 254 -25.19 31.70 -36.13
C ILE A 254 -24.62 33.13 -36.01
N LYS A 255 -24.00 33.68 -37.07
CA LYS A 255 -23.26 34.96 -36.99
C LYS A 255 -24.13 36.21 -36.81
N THR A 256 -25.46 36.12 -36.85
CA THR A 256 -26.35 37.30 -36.80
C THR A 256 -27.03 37.56 -35.45
N LYS A 257 -26.88 36.69 -34.43
CA LYS A 257 -27.43 36.89 -33.06
C LYS A 257 -26.39 36.81 -31.93
N LEU A 258 -25.11 37.00 -32.26
CA LEU A 258 -23.98 36.74 -31.37
C LEU A 258 -23.93 37.59 -30.07
N PRO A 259 -24.28 38.88 -30.04
CA PRO A 259 -24.17 39.68 -28.81
C PRO A 259 -25.26 39.31 -27.79
N GLU A 260 -26.53 39.18 -28.20
CA GLU A 260 -27.65 38.81 -27.32
C GLU A 260 -27.45 37.43 -26.67
N ILE A 261 -26.93 36.47 -27.43
CA ILE A 261 -26.64 35.11 -26.93
C ILE A 261 -25.51 35.14 -25.89
N SER A 262 -24.49 35.98 -26.07
CA SER A 262 -23.38 36.08 -25.14
C SER A 262 -23.78 36.73 -23.81
N GLU A 263 -24.68 37.71 -23.83
CA GLU A 263 -25.26 38.29 -22.62
C GLU A 263 -26.10 37.26 -21.85
N ILE A 264 -26.97 36.51 -22.54
CA ILE A 264 -27.79 35.47 -21.91
C ILE A 264 -26.90 34.40 -21.25
N ILE A 265 -25.87 33.91 -21.94
CA ILE A 265 -24.93 32.93 -21.39
C ILE A 265 -24.21 33.48 -20.15
N ASN A 266 -23.78 34.74 -20.17
CA ASN A 266 -23.11 35.35 -19.03
C ASN A 266 -24.06 35.53 -17.83
N THR A 267 -25.32 35.91 -18.07
CA THR A 267 -26.33 35.96 -17.00
C THR A 267 -26.56 34.60 -16.37
N LEU A 268 -26.70 33.55 -17.19
CA LEU A 268 -26.89 32.18 -16.72
C LEU A 268 -25.71 31.66 -15.91
N LYS A 269 -24.48 31.90 -16.39
CA LYS A 269 -23.26 31.57 -15.65
C LYS A 269 -23.23 32.24 -14.28
N ASN A 270 -23.58 33.52 -14.22
CA ASN A 270 -23.60 34.26 -12.96
C ASN A 270 -24.70 33.75 -12.00
N GLU A 271 -25.86 33.34 -12.51
CA GLU A 271 -26.93 32.76 -11.68
C GLU A 271 -26.55 31.40 -11.11
N ILE A 272 -25.95 30.52 -11.91
CA ILE A 272 -25.46 29.22 -11.46
C ILE A 272 -24.31 29.39 -10.48
N ALA A 273 -23.36 30.28 -10.74
CA ALA A 273 -22.23 30.55 -9.85
C ALA A 273 -22.71 31.02 -8.47
N LYS A 274 -23.67 31.94 -8.41
CA LYS A 274 -24.25 32.40 -7.13
C LYS A 274 -24.93 31.27 -6.35
N LEU A 275 -25.61 30.38 -7.06
CA LEU A 275 -26.26 29.21 -6.47
C LEU A 275 -25.25 28.20 -5.93
N ALA A 276 -24.20 27.91 -6.71
CA ALA A 276 -23.09 27.07 -6.29
C ALA A 276 -22.39 27.67 -5.06
N ASP A 277 -22.06 28.97 -5.07
CA ASP A 277 -21.43 29.67 -3.94
C ASP A 277 -22.28 29.57 -2.65
N LYS A 278 -23.61 29.62 -2.78
CA LYS A 278 -24.54 29.48 -1.66
C LYS A 278 -24.52 28.07 -1.09
N ILE A 279 -24.49 27.04 -1.95
CA ILE A 279 -24.39 25.63 -1.54
C ILE A 279 -23.04 25.39 -0.87
N ASP A 280 -21.94 25.82 -1.50
CA ASP A 280 -20.57 25.74 -0.98
C ASP A 280 -20.43 26.37 0.42
N LEU A 281 -21.06 27.52 0.64
CA LEU A 281 -21.04 28.19 1.94
C LEU A 281 -21.69 27.33 3.03
N ILE A 282 -22.80 26.66 2.71
CA ILE A 282 -23.52 25.79 3.63
C ILE A 282 -22.75 24.49 3.86
N GLU A 283 -22.16 23.91 2.82
CA GLU A 283 -21.32 22.72 2.94
C GLU A 283 -20.09 22.98 3.82
N ARG A 284 -19.39 24.11 3.60
CA ARG A 284 -18.25 24.53 4.43
C ARG A 284 -18.65 24.79 5.87
N LYS A 285 -19.85 25.34 6.12
CA LYS A 285 -20.35 25.58 7.49
C LYS A 285 -20.42 24.27 8.31
N PHE A 286 -20.64 23.13 7.67
CA PHE A 286 -20.74 21.83 8.33
C PHE A 286 -19.56 20.89 8.02
N ASN A 287 -18.47 21.38 7.43
CA ASN A 287 -17.31 20.57 7.03
C ASN A 287 -17.66 19.38 6.12
N VAL A 288 -18.60 19.55 5.20
CA VAL A 288 -18.90 18.56 4.16
C VAL A 288 -18.10 18.91 2.91
N VAL A 289 -17.47 17.91 2.29
CA VAL A 289 -16.84 18.05 0.97
C VAL A 289 -17.89 17.68 -0.08
N SER A 290 -18.10 18.56 -1.07
CA SER A 290 -19.20 18.55 -2.04
C SER A 290 -19.53 17.19 -2.66
N PHE A 291 -20.82 16.99 -2.93
CA PHE A 291 -21.42 15.77 -3.52
C PHE A 291 -21.01 15.52 -4.97
#